data_AF-A0A0S7Z4X8-F1
#
_entry.id   AF-A0A0S7Z4X8-F1
#
_cell.length_a   1.000
_cell.length_b   1.000
_cell.length_c   1.000
_cell.angle_alpha   90.00
_cell.angle_beta   90.00
_cell.angle_gamma   90.00
#
_symmetry.space_group_name_H-M   'P 1'
#
loop_
_entity.id
_entity.type
_entity.pdbx_description
1 polymer ?
#
loop_
_entity_poly.entity_id
_entity_poly.type
_entity_poly.pdbx_seq_one_letter_code
_entity_poly.pdbx_strand_id
1 'polypeptide(L)'
;MELAHDLQMKLLPDAGRFEAADAAGRVEPTELVGGDFYQLFELPGERVGVMLGDVSLHGFPSALIMTLTMSAAGIYAREAESPAAVLRKLDDALADELASTEMFLSVFYGVLDPAAGVLTYANAGHPHAFVVRQDGEAERLRATDPPVGFAGLDSYGEEAVAWHADTDLLLLFTDGLPDTLPTRGLKNGETQVLDTVVQNRFRGTQEIVSALFALGANAQRSVLADDRTALVVRTPPR
;
A
#
# COMPACT_ATOMS: atom_id res chain seq x y z
N MET A 1 -24.09 -10.66 7.82
CA MET A 1 -23.22 -10.36 6.68
C MET A 1 -22.37 -9.13 6.96
N GLU A 2 -22.91 -8.04 7.52
CA GLU A 2 -22.10 -6.91 8.07
C GLU A 2 -20.96 -7.35 9.02
N LEU A 3 -21.17 -8.40 9.83
CA LEU A 3 -20.13 -8.90 10.74
C LEU A 3 -18.80 -9.27 10.06
N ALA A 4 -18.83 -9.86 8.86
CA ALA A 4 -17.59 -10.27 8.17
C ALA A 4 -16.79 -9.04 7.70
N HIS A 5 -17.51 -8.07 7.12
CA HIS A 5 -16.96 -6.76 6.76
C HIS A 5 -16.35 -6.06 7.98
N ASP A 6 -17.14 -5.92 9.06
CA ASP A 6 -16.70 -5.24 10.28
C ASP A 6 -15.50 -5.91 10.93
N LEU A 7 -15.38 -7.24 10.85
CA LEU A 7 -14.23 -7.97 11.35
C LEU A 7 -12.99 -7.73 10.48
N GLN A 8 -13.11 -7.80 9.15
CA GLN A 8 -11.99 -7.52 8.25
C GLN A 8 -11.47 -6.10 8.43
N MET A 9 -12.38 -5.11 8.46
CA MET A 9 -12.00 -3.70 8.63
C MET A 9 -11.34 -3.41 9.98
N LYS A 10 -11.60 -4.22 11.02
CA LYS A 10 -10.92 -4.14 12.33
C LYS A 10 -9.51 -4.73 12.33
N LEU A 11 -9.13 -5.53 11.32
CA LEU A 11 -7.76 -6.03 11.19
C LEU A 11 -6.81 -4.94 10.70
N LEU A 12 -7.32 -4.00 9.90
CA LEU A 12 -6.54 -2.87 9.39
C LEU A 12 -6.12 -1.96 10.55
N PRO A 13 -4.86 -1.48 10.55
CA PRO A 13 -4.41 -0.56 11.59
C PRO A 13 -5.10 0.80 11.46
N ASP A 14 -5.36 1.46 12.59
CA ASP A 14 -5.80 2.85 12.60
C ASP A 14 -4.60 3.76 12.31
N ALA A 15 -4.36 4.06 11.04
CA ALA A 15 -3.22 4.86 10.59
C ALA A 15 -3.16 6.24 11.27
N GLY A 16 -4.30 6.86 11.58
CA GLY A 16 -4.36 8.16 12.23
C GLY A 16 -3.96 8.14 13.71
N ARG A 17 -3.79 6.96 14.30
CA ARG A 17 -3.26 6.74 15.66
C ARG A 17 -1.86 6.15 15.67
N PHE A 18 -1.20 6.08 14.51
CA PHE A 18 0.16 5.58 14.42
C PHE A 18 1.14 6.67 14.88
N GLU A 19 1.74 6.50 16.04
CA GLU A 19 2.53 7.59 16.68
C GLU A 19 3.89 7.83 15.99
N ALA A 20 4.46 6.82 15.32
CA ALA A 20 5.79 6.93 14.72
C ALA A 20 5.82 7.71 13.39
N ALA A 21 4.66 8.03 12.79
CA ALA A 21 4.57 8.83 11.57
C ALA A 21 3.18 9.49 11.42
N ASP A 22 3.10 10.65 10.77
CA ASP A 22 1.83 11.17 10.27
C ASP A 22 1.37 10.27 9.11
N ALA A 23 0.33 9.47 9.35
CA ALA A 23 -0.18 8.52 8.38
C ALA A 23 -1.70 8.56 8.29
N ALA A 24 -2.22 8.36 7.08
CA ALA A 24 -3.63 8.14 6.85
C ALA A 24 -3.81 7.05 5.80
N GLY A 25 -4.68 6.10 6.09
CA GLY A 25 -4.99 4.99 5.21
C GLY A 25 -6.50 4.78 5.15
N ARG A 26 -7.00 4.37 3.98
CA ARG A 26 -8.41 4.02 3.80
C ARG A 26 -8.51 2.90 2.78
N VAL A 27 -9.30 1.88 3.14
CA VAL A 27 -9.71 0.76 2.28
C VAL A 27 -11.23 0.86 2.14
N GLU A 28 -11.74 0.83 0.91
CA GLU A 28 -13.15 0.68 0.59
C GLU A 28 -13.31 -0.55 -0.33
N PRO A 29 -13.69 -1.71 0.23
CA PRO A 29 -13.97 -2.88 -0.59
C PRO A 29 -15.13 -2.62 -1.57
N THR A 30 -15.07 -3.24 -2.75
CA THR A 30 -16.21 -3.20 -3.70
C THR A 30 -17.30 -4.20 -3.30
N GLU A 31 -16.92 -5.36 -2.77
CA GLU A 31 -17.85 -6.33 -2.19
C GLU A 31 -17.98 -6.16 -0.66
N LEU A 32 -18.57 -7.16 0.00
CA LEU A 32 -18.67 -7.20 1.46
C LEU A 32 -17.28 -7.26 2.12
N VAL A 33 -16.33 -7.94 1.49
CA VAL A 33 -14.93 -8.07 1.92
C VAL A 33 -14.03 -8.01 0.70
N GLY A 34 -12.78 -7.60 0.91
CA GLY A 34 -11.82 -7.30 -0.16
C GLY A 34 -10.46 -7.98 -0.01
N GLY A 35 -9.64 -7.91 -1.07
CA GLY A 35 -8.25 -8.39 -1.09
C GLY A 35 -7.24 -7.33 -0.66
N ASP A 36 -7.63 -6.06 -0.72
CA ASP A 36 -6.78 -4.91 -0.38
C ASP A 36 -6.49 -4.79 1.12
N PHE A 37 -5.23 -4.49 1.44
CA PHE A 37 -4.82 -4.17 2.81
C PHE A 37 -3.64 -3.22 2.88
N TYR A 38 -3.42 -2.67 4.07
CA TYR A 38 -2.19 -1.99 4.41
C TYR A 38 -1.77 -2.30 5.85
N GLN A 39 -0.47 -2.17 6.13
CA GLN A 39 0.08 -2.26 7.47
C GLN A 39 1.16 -1.21 7.73
N LEU A 40 1.26 -0.81 9.00
CA LEU A 40 2.27 0.08 9.53
C LEU A 40 2.98 -0.61 10.69
N PHE A 41 4.31 -0.50 10.73
CA PHE A 41 5.14 -1.16 11.72
C PHE A 41 6.08 -0.16 12.37
N GLU A 42 6.10 -0.13 13.70
CA GLU A 42 7.18 0.49 14.46
C GLU A 42 8.36 -0.47 14.50
N LEU A 43 9.48 -0.07 13.90
CA LEU A 43 10.70 -0.87 13.80
C LEU A 43 11.81 -0.28 14.69
N PRO A 44 12.80 -1.09 15.11
CA PRO A 44 13.91 -0.61 15.92
C PRO A 44 14.63 0.57 15.28
N GLY A 45 14.98 1.58 16.08
CA GLY A 45 15.69 2.77 15.61
C GLY A 45 14.77 3.86 15.03
N GLU A 46 13.51 3.93 15.48
CA GLU A 46 12.51 4.91 15.00
C GLU A 46 12.22 4.78 13.49
N ARG A 47 12.48 3.59 12.94
CA ARG A 47 12.18 3.27 11.55
C ARG A 47 10.70 2.90 11.42
N VAL A 48 10.11 3.25 10.28
CA VAL A 48 8.70 2.99 10.00
C VAL A 48 8.58 2.03 8.83
N GLY A 49 8.05 0.84 9.09
CA GLY A 49 7.68 -0.11 8.04
C GLY A 49 6.30 0.24 7.48
N VAL A 50 6.18 0.28 6.15
CA VAL A 50 4.95 0.61 5.43
C VAL A 50 4.69 -0.47 4.39
N MET A 51 3.53 -1.11 4.47
CA MET A 51 3.11 -2.16 3.54
C MET A 51 1.76 -1.82 2.94
N LEU A 52 1.61 -2.02 1.63
CA LEU A 52 0.32 -2.06 0.96
C LEU A 52 0.32 -3.25 0.01
N GLY A 53 -0.76 -4.02 0.04
CA GLY A 53 -0.91 -5.17 -0.84
C GLY A 53 -2.34 -5.32 -1.34
N ASP A 54 -2.45 -6.01 -2.47
CA ASP A 54 -3.67 -6.31 -3.19
C ASP A 54 -3.60 -7.75 -3.70
N VAL A 55 -4.55 -8.55 -3.21
CA VAL A 55 -4.69 -9.96 -3.57
C VAL A 55 -5.60 -10.06 -4.78
N SER A 56 -5.14 -10.73 -5.84
CA SER A 56 -5.94 -10.98 -7.03
C SER A 56 -7.27 -11.67 -6.70
N LEU A 57 -8.31 -11.40 -7.49
CA LEU A 57 -9.70 -11.78 -7.23
C LEU A 57 -10.32 -10.98 -6.07
N HIS A 58 -11.65 -11.04 -5.94
CA HIS A 58 -12.40 -10.26 -4.97
C HIS A 58 -13.25 -11.16 -4.05
N GLY A 59 -13.75 -10.57 -2.97
CA GLY A 59 -14.64 -11.24 -2.04
C GLY A 59 -13.92 -12.14 -1.03
N PHE A 60 -14.60 -13.20 -0.58
CA PHE A 60 -14.14 -14.02 0.53
C PHE A 60 -12.80 -14.73 0.31
N PRO A 61 -12.50 -15.32 -0.86
CA PRO A 61 -11.22 -15.98 -1.07
C PRO A 61 -10.02 -15.04 -0.92
N SER A 62 -10.06 -13.86 -1.55
CA SER A 62 -8.97 -12.88 -1.44
C SER A 62 -8.88 -12.28 -0.03
N ALA A 63 -10.00 -12.07 0.65
CA ALA A 63 -10.03 -11.65 2.06
C ALA A 63 -9.32 -12.63 3.02
N LEU A 64 -9.38 -13.94 2.75
CA LEU A 64 -8.67 -14.94 3.56
C LEU A 64 -7.15 -14.87 3.34
N ILE A 65 -6.70 -14.76 2.09
CA ILE A 65 -5.27 -14.59 1.76
C ILE A 65 -4.75 -13.27 2.34
N MET A 66 -5.53 -12.18 2.23
CA MET A 66 -5.24 -10.90 2.85
C MET A 66 -5.03 -11.06 4.36
N THR A 67 -5.91 -11.78 5.06
CA THR A 67 -5.78 -12.05 6.50
C THR A 67 -4.53 -12.86 6.86
N LEU A 68 -4.23 -13.91 6.08
CA LEU A 68 -3.01 -14.72 6.25
C LEU A 68 -1.76 -13.89 6.03
N THR A 69 -1.74 -13.09 4.96
CA THR A 69 -0.65 -12.17 4.62
C THR A 69 -0.42 -11.17 5.73
N MET A 70 -1.48 -10.56 6.26
CA MET A 70 -1.36 -9.59 7.35
C MET A 70 -0.73 -10.23 8.60
N SER A 71 -1.19 -11.44 8.94
CA SER A 71 -0.68 -12.20 10.08
C SER A 71 0.80 -12.54 9.93
N ALA A 72 1.21 -13.04 8.76
CA ALA A 72 2.60 -13.37 8.45
C ALA A 72 3.49 -12.12 8.45
N ALA A 73 3.04 -11.03 7.81
CA ALA A 73 3.77 -9.76 7.75
C ALA A 73 3.99 -9.15 9.14
N GLY A 74 3.00 -9.25 10.05
CA GLY A 74 3.14 -8.80 11.44
C GLY A 74 4.28 -9.47 12.21
N ILE A 75 4.64 -10.69 11.83
CA ILE A 75 5.78 -11.44 12.39
C ILE A 75 7.06 -11.03 11.66
N TYR A 76 7.08 -11.16 10.34
CA TYR A 76 8.31 -11.04 9.57
C TYR A 76 8.84 -9.61 9.47
N ALA A 77 7.98 -8.60 9.46
CA ALA A 77 8.40 -7.20 9.44
C ALA A 77 9.25 -6.82 10.67
N ARG A 78 9.06 -7.51 11.81
CA ARG A 78 9.81 -7.26 13.04
C ARG A 78 11.09 -8.09 13.17
N GLU A 79 11.14 -9.25 12.52
CA GLU A 79 12.24 -10.20 12.63
C GLU A 79 13.28 -10.09 11.50
N ALA A 80 12.85 -9.66 10.32
CA ALA A 80 13.72 -9.62 9.15
C ALA A 80 14.58 -8.35 9.13
N GLU A 81 15.75 -8.46 8.51
CA GLU A 81 16.72 -7.38 8.44
C GLU A 81 16.41 -6.36 7.34
N SER A 82 15.67 -6.76 6.30
CA SER A 82 15.47 -5.97 5.08
C SER A 82 14.10 -6.20 4.41
N PRO A 83 13.60 -5.25 3.60
CA PRO A 83 12.35 -5.42 2.86
C PRO A 83 12.30 -6.66 1.96
N ALA A 84 13.38 -6.94 1.23
CA ALA A 84 13.47 -8.13 0.40
C ALA A 84 13.33 -9.43 1.20
N ALA A 85 13.94 -9.47 2.40
CA ALA A 85 13.83 -10.64 3.28
C ALA A 85 12.41 -10.83 3.82
N VAL A 86 11.65 -9.76 4.06
CA VAL A 86 10.23 -9.86 4.42
C VAL A 86 9.43 -10.46 3.27
N LEU A 87 9.61 -9.98 2.03
CA LEU A 87 8.86 -10.51 0.89
C LEU A 87 9.20 -11.98 0.59
N ARG A 88 10.46 -12.41 0.72
CA ARG A 88 10.82 -13.84 0.64
C ARG A 88 10.08 -14.70 1.65
N LYS A 89 10.04 -14.25 2.91
CA LYS A 89 9.32 -14.98 3.97
C LYS A 89 7.82 -15.00 3.74
N LEU A 90 7.25 -13.94 3.16
CA LEU A 90 5.84 -13.91 2.78
C LEU A 90 5.54 -14.86 1.61
N ASP A 91 6.38 -14.91 0.58
CA ASP A 91 6.22 -15.83 -0.54
C ASP A 91 6.26 -17.29 -0.05
N ASP A 92 7.24 -17.64 0.79
CA ASP A 92 7.34 -18.97 1.40
C ASP A 92 6.11 -19.31 2.26
N ALA A 93 5.64 -18.37 3.08
CA ALA A 93 4.49 -18.58 3.97
C ALA A 93 3.14 -18.67 3.25
N LEU A 94 3.04 -18.18 2.01
CA LEU A 94 1.80 -18.14 1.21
C LEU A 94 1.84 -19.09 0.01
N ALA A 95 2.96 -19.78 -0.23
CA ALA A 95 3.21 -20.53 -1.45
C ALA A 95 2.13 -21.59 -1.73
N ASP A 96 1.78 -22.40 -0.72
CA ASP A 96 0.79 -23.48 -0.85
C ASP A 96 -0.61 -22.92 -1.12
N GLU A 97 -1.03 -21.91 -0.36
CA GLU A 97 -2.32 -21.26 -0.54
C GLU A 97 -2.45 -20.63 -1.92
N LEU A 98 -1.50 -19.78 -2.31
CA LEU A 98 -1.53 -19.08 -3.61
C LEU A 98 -1.54 -20.06 -4.79
N ALA A 99 -0.72 -21.13 -4.72
CA ALA A 99 -0.69 -22.17 -5.73
C ALA A 99 -2.02 -22.94 -5.82
N SER A 100 -2.63 -23.28 -4.68
CA SER A 100 -3.87 -24.05 -4.63
C SER A 100 -5.09 -23.28 -5.13
N THR A 101 -5.07 -21.94 -5.00
CA THR A 101 -6.18 -21.06 -5.39
C THR A 101 -5.95 -20.35 -6.72
N GLU A 102 -4.78 -20.52 -7.35
CA GLU A 102 -4.35 -19.77 -8.54
C GLU A 102 -4.41 -18.24 -8.34
N MET A 103 -4.21 -17.77 -7.10
CA MET A 103 -4.17 -16.35 -6.74
C MET A 103 -2.73 -15.87 -6.68
N PHE A 104 -2.55 -14.56 -6.76
CA PHE A 104 -1.29 -13.89 -6.54
C PHE A 104 -1.50 -12.63 -5.70
N LEU A 105 -0.41 -12.10 -5.14
CA LEU A 105 -0.42 -10.91 -4.31
C LEU A 105 0.55 -9.88 -4.89
N SER A 106 0.03 -8.72 -5.30
CA SER A 106 0.86 -7.55 -5.52
C SER A 106 1.14 -6.90 -4.17
N VAL A 107 2.40 -6.63 -3.83
CA VAL A 107 2.73 -6.01 -2.53
C VAL A 107 3.94 -5.11 -2.61
N PHE A 108 3.80 -3.93 -2.02
CA PHE A 108 4.90 -3.03 -1.71
C PHE A 108 5.21 -3.15 -0.22
N TYR A 109 6.50 -3.28 0.11
CA TYR A 109 6.97 -3.10 1.49
C TYR A 109 8.19 -2.18 1.52
N GLY A 110 8.08 -1.09 2.28
CA GLY A 110 9.13 -0.10 2.45
C GLY A 110 9.46 0.13 3.92
N VAL A 111 10.71 0.47 4.20
CA VAL A 111 11.21 0.89 5.50
C VAL A 111 11.75 2.30 5.38
N LEU A 112 11.07 3.23 6.03
CA LEU A 112 11.47 4.61 6.17
C LEU A 112 12.45 4.72 7.34
N ASP A 113 13.65 5.21 7.07
CA ASP A 113 14.66 5.54 8.07
C ASP A 113 14.88 7.07 8.08
N PRO A 114 14.17 7.81 8.96
CA PRO A 114 14.32 9.26 9.07
C PRO A 114 15.72 9.67 9.53
N ALA A 115 16.43 8.78 10.24
CA ALA A 115 17.76 9.06 10.75
C ALA A 115 18.82 9.01 9.64
N ALA A 116 18.71 8.01 8.76
CA ALA A 116 19.56 7.83 7.60
C ALA A 116 19.14 8.72 6.41
N GLY A 117 17.89 9.20 6.40
CA GLY A 117 17.32 9.95 5.28
C GLY A 117 17.11 9.06 4.05
N VAL A 118 16.68 7.81 4.27
CA VAL A 118 16.54 6.80 3.22
C VAL A 118 15.21 6.05 3.37
N LEU A 119 14.57 5.79 2.22
CA LEU A 119 13.52 4.78 2.08
C LEU A 119 14.12 3.57 1.37
N THR A 120 14.18 2.42 2.03
CA THR A 120 14.52 1.14 1.40
C THR A 120 13.25 0.35 1.15
N TYR A 121 13.06 -0.21 -0.03
CA TYR A 121 11.83 -0.91 -0.38
C TYR A 121 12.06 -2.15 -1.25
N ALA A 122 11.14 -3.09 -1.15
CA ALA A 122 10.94 -4.18 -2.10
C ALA A 122 9.52 -4.08 -2.65
N ASN A 123 9.37 -4.27 -3.97
CA ASN A 123 8.08 -4.12 -4.64
C ASN A 123 7.82 -5.33 -5.53
N ALA A 124 6.98 -6.24 -5.05
CA ALA A 124 6.52 -7.43 -5.75
C ALA A 124 5.31 -7.08 -6.62
N GLY A 125 5.57 -6.45 -7.75
CA GLY A 125 4.57 -6.17 -8.79
C GLY A 125 3.47 -5.17 -8.42
N HIS A 126 3.58 -4.44 -7.31
CA HIS A 126 2.59 -3.43 -6.92
C HIS A 126 2.80 -2.13 -7.73
N PRO A 127 1.82 -1.72 -8.56
CA PRO A 127 2.07 -0.71 -9.60
C PRO A 127 2.14 0.73 -9.06
N HIS A 128 1.41 1.06 -7.99
CA HIS A 128 1.13 2.45 -7.61
C HIS A 128 1.84 2.86 -6.30
N ALA A 129 3.17 2.75 -6.30
CA ALA A 129 4.01 3.22 -5.22
C ALA A 129 4.83 4.44 -5.65
N PHE A 130 4.74 5.54 -4.90
CA PHE A 130 5.37 6.81 -5.25
C PHE A 130 5.97 7.52 -4.03
N VAL A 131 7.10 8.18 -4.23
CA VAL A 131 7.54 9.27 -3.35
C VAL A 131 7.13 10.59 -4.00
N VAL A 132 6.33 11.38 -3.30
CA VAL A 132 5.97 12.74 -3.71
C VAL A 132 6.85 13.72 -2.93
N ARG A 133 7.71 14.41 -3.67
CA ARG A 133 8.68 15.37 -3.16
C ARG A 133 8.02 16.70 -2.80
N GLN A 134 8.73 17.51 -2.03
CA GLN A 134 8.26 18.84 -1.61
C GLN A 134 7.92 19.77 -2.79
N ASP A 135 8.68 19.70 -3.88
CA ASP A 135 8.46 20.51 -5.08
C ASP A 135 7.27 20.03 -5.93
N GLY A 136 6.74 18.84 -5.64
CA GLY A 136 5.64 18.20 -6.34
C GLY A 136 6.09 17.17 -7.39
N GLU A 137 7.39 16.89 -7.51
CA GLU A 137 7.84 15.74 -8.29
C GLU A 137 7.33 14.44 -7.65
N ALA A 138 6.75 13.55 -8.46
CA ALA A 138 6.30 12.24 -8.04
C ALA A 138 7.18 11.16 -8.68
N GLU A 139 8.06 10.57 -7.88
CA GLU A 139 8.96 9.50 -8.29
C GLU A 139 8.29 8.14 -8.07
N ARG A 140 8.16 7.33 -9.13
CA ARG A 140 7.61 5.97 -9.00
C ARG A 140 8.66 5.01 -8.46
N LEU A 141 8.30 4.28 -7.40
CA LEU A 141 9.06 3.17 -6.85
C LEU A 141 8.74 1.90 -7.63
N ARG A 142 9.64 1.50 -8.53
CA ARG A 142 9.37 0.46 -9.53
C ARG A 142 9.32 -0.92 -8.87
N ALA A 143 8.58 -1.84 -9.51
CA ALA A 143 8.62 -3.23 -9.11
C ALA A 143 10.06 -3.75 -9.21
N THR A 144 10.58 -4.30 -8.10
CA THR A 144 11.85 -5.00 -8.07
C THR A 144 11.67 -6.42 -8.61
N ASP A 145 10.47 -6.97 -8.47
CA ASP A 145 10.15 -8.37 -8.74
C ASP A 145 8.69 -8.53 -9.22
N PRO A 146 8.36 -9.68 -9.83
CA PRO A 146 6.96 -10.06 -10.08
C PRO A 146 6.13 -10.17 -8.78
N PRO A 147 4.79 -10.19 -8.87
CA PRO A 147 3.92 -10.46 -7.74
C PRO A 147 4.27 -11.77 -7.01
N VAL A 148 3.94 -11.81 -5.71
CA VAL A 148 4.05 -13.01 -4.87
C VAL A 148 3.16 -14.11 -5.44
N GLY A 149 3.70 -15.33 -5.50
CA GLY A 149 3.12 -16.45 -6.27
C GLY A 149 3.69 -16.62 -7.69
N PHE A 150 4.46 -15.65 -8.22
CA PHE A 150 5.13 -15.76 -9.53
C PHE A 150 6.65 -15.60 -9.50
N ALA A 151 7.21 -14.95 -8.48
CA ALA A 151 8.63 -14.59 -8.46
C ALA A 151 9.57 -15.78 -8.15
N GLY A 152 9.10 -16.77 -7.39
CA GLY A 152 9.88 -17.92 -6.94
C GLY A 152 10.69 -17.65 -5.67
N LEU A 153 10.96 -18.71 -4.89
CA LEU A 153 11.44 -18.62 -3.49
C LEU A 153 12.78 -17.88 -3.27
N ASP A 154 13.68 -17.88 -4.26
CA ASP A 154 14.99 -17.20 -4.19
C ASP A 154 14.98 -15.77 -4.74
N SER A 155 13.80 -15.27 -5.12
CA SER A 155 13.63 -13.95 -5.71
C SER A 155 13.54 -12.85 -4.64
N TYR A 156 13.18 -11.63 -5.03
CA TYR A 156 13.04 -10.44 -4.20
C TYR A 156 14.33 -9.65 -3.99
N GLY A 157 14.48 -8.59 -4.80
CA GLY A 157 15.43 -7.52 -4.61
C GLY A 157 14.88 -6.39 -3.73
N GLU A 158 15.75 -5.43 -3.44
CA GLU A 158 15.36 -4.17 -2.80
C GLU A 158 16.13 -3.01 -3.43
N GLU A 159 15.51 -1.83 -3.37
CA GLU A 159 16.10 -0.58 -3.79
C GLU A 159 16.06 0.44 -2.65
N ALA A 160 16.89 1.47 -2.76
CA ALA A 160 16.92 2.57 -1.80
C ALA A 160 16.85 3.91 -2.53
N VAL A 161 16.01 4.81 -2.02
CA VAL A 161 15.88 6.18 -2.50
C VAL A 161 16.09 7.16 -1.34
N ALA A 162 16.52 8.38 -1.65
CA ALA A 162 16.62 9.43 -0.65
C ALA A 162 15.24 9.73 -0.06
N TRP A 163 15.20 10.04 1.23
CA TRP A 163 13.98 10.38 1.97
C TRP A 163 14.21 11.63 2.82
N HIS A 164 13.38 12.65 2.59
CA HIS A 164 13.39 13.89 3.37
C HIS A 164 12.20 13.91 4.32
N ALA A 165 12.46 13.66 5.60
CA ALA A 165 11.45 13.74 6.65
C ALA A 165 10.75 15.11 6.66
N ASP A 166 9.51 15.15 7.15
CA ASP A 166 8.59 16.31 7.16
C ASP A 166 8.06 16.74 5.78
N THR A 167 8.86 16.60 4.73
CA THR A 167 8.50 17.14 3.40
C THR A 167 8.05 16.09 2.41
N ASP A 168 8.70 14.92 2.38
CA ASP A 168 8.37 13.86 1.44
C ASP A 168 7.15 13.07 1.92
N LEU A 169 6.35 12.63 0.94
CA LEU A 169 5.21 11.76 1.14
C LEU A 169 5.48 10.41 0.47
N LEU A 170 5.26 9.32 1.18
CA LEU A 170 5.10 8.01 0.58
C LEU A 170 3.61 7.84 0.26
N LEU A 171 3.29 7.70 -1.01
CA LEU A 171 1.95 7.48 -1.54
C LEU A 171 1.86 6.07 -2.11
N LEU A 172 0.99 5.25 -1.53
CA LEU A 172 0.64 3.93 -2.03
C LEU A 172 -0.87 3.89 -2.31
N PHE A 173 -1.30 3.27 -3.40
CA PHE A 173 -2.72 3.06 -3.69
C PHE A 173 -2.98 1.83 -4.55
N THR A 174 -4.22 1.38 -4.66
CA THR A 174 -4.62 0.29 -5.55
C THR A 174 -5.30 0.81 -6.80
N ASP A 175 -5.40 -0.01 -7.84
CA ASP A 175 -5.95 0.35 -9.15
C ASP A 175 -7.42 0.75 -9.12
N GLY A 176 -8.20 0.29 -8.13
CA GLY A 176 -9.58 0.73 -7.92
C GLY A 176 -9.70 2.26 -7.73
N LEU A 177 -8.66 2.96 -7.26
CA LEU A 177 -8.67 4.43 -7.21
C LEU A 177 -8.63 5.07 -8.60
N PRO A 178 -7.57 4.89 -9.43
CA PRO A 178 -7.50 5.49 -10.75
C PRO A 178 -8.55 4.94 -11.72
N ASP A 179 -8.93 3.67 -11.64
CA ASP A 179 -9.82 3.02 -12.63
C ASP A 179 -11.27 3.50 -12.55
N THR A 180 -11.68 4.01 -11.39
CA THR A 180 -13.01 4.64 -11.23
C THR A 180 -13.10 6.05 -11.80
N LEU A 181 -11.97 6.65 -12.20
CA LEU A 181 -11.93 8.03 -12.66
C LEU A 181 -12.07 8.12 -14.19
N PRO A 182 -12.97 8.98 -14.70
CA PRO A 182 -13.08 9.20 -16.13
C PRO A 182 -11.80 9.84 -16.65
N THR A 183 -11.38 9.45 -17.85
CA THR A 183 -10.31 10.17 -18.56
C THR A 183 -10.77 11.60 -18.84
N ARG A 184 -9.97 12.60 -18.42
CA ARG A 184 -10.26 14.03 -18.64
C ARG A 184 -9.22 14.63 -19.59
N GLY A 185 -9.58 14.76 -20.86
CA GLY A 185 -8.65 15.20 -21.90
C GLY A 185 -7.52 14.17 -22.06
N LEU A 186 -6.28 14.58 -21.78
CA LEU A 186 -5.10 13.70 -21.83
C LEU A 186 -4.74 13.05 -20.47
N LYS A 187 -5.43 13.42 -19.38
CA LYS A 187 -5.13 12.91 -18.04
C LYS A 187 -5.88 11.60 -17.78
N ASN A 188 -5.13 10.52 -17.57
CA ASN A 188 -5.68 9.24 -17.09
C ASN A 188 -5.99 9.32 -15.57
N GLY A 189 -6.59 8.27 -15.02
CA GLY A 189 -6.94 8.20 -13.59
C GLY A 189 -5.73 8.35 -12.67
N GLU A 190 -4.62 7.68 -12.98
CA GLU A 190 -3.39 7.76 -12.19
C GLU A 190 -2.84 9.19 -12.11
N THR A 191 -2.80 9.91 -13.25
CA THR A 191 -2.37 11.30 -13.29
C THR A 191 -3.27 12.18 -12.42
N GLN A 192 -4.59 11.93 -12.41
CA GLN A 192 -5.53 12.67 -11.56
C GLN A 192 -5.31 12.40 -10.07
N VAL A 193 -4.98 11.16 -9.69
CA VAL A 193 -4.59 10.80 -8.32
C VAL A 193 -3.32 11.55 -7.91
N LEU A 194 -2.26 11.47 -8.72
CA LEU A 194 -0.98 12.16 -8.46
C LEU A 194 -1.14 13.67 -8.37
N ASP A 195 -1.85 14.29 -9.31
CA ASP A 195 -2.14 15.73 -9.29
C ASP A 195 -2.84 16.15 -8.00
N THR A 196 -3.77 15.33 -7.51
CA THR A 196 -4.53 15.61 -6.29
C THR A 196 -3.63 15.56 -5.06
N VAL A 197 -2.73 14.58 -4.97
CA VAL A 197 -1.75 14.51 -3.89
C VAL A 197 -0.80 15.70 -3.97
N VAL A 198 -0.24 15.99 -5.14
CA VAL A 198 0.66 17.13 -5.34
C VAL A 198 0.02 18.45 -4.93
N GLN A 199 -1.24 18.70 -5.31
CA GLN A 199 -1.96 19.92 -4.92
C GLN A 199 -2.22 20.03 -3.41
N ASN A 200 -2.35 18.90 -2.70
CA ASN A 200 -2.62 18.84 -1.28
C ASN A 200 -1.39 18.47 -0.43
N ARG A 201 -0.19 18.37 -1.01
CA ARG A 201 1.00 17.80 -0.35
C ARG A 201 1.45 18.50 0.94
N PHE A 202 1.06 19.75 1.15
CA PHE A 202 1.34 20.51 2.38
C PHE A 202 0.23 20.41 3.44
N ARG A 203 -0.81 19.62 3.19
CA ARG A 203 -1.90 19.35 4.13
C ARG A 203 -1.60 18.11 4.98
N GLY A 204 -2.41 17.89 6.01
CA GLY A 204 -2.34 16.66 6.80
C GLY A 204 -2.66 15.43 5.94
N THR A 205 -2.04 14.29 6.23
CA THR A 205 -2.24 13.05 5.45
C THR A 205 -3.71 12.65 5.36
N GLN A 206 -4.48 12.84 6.43
CA GLN A 206 -5.93 12.58 6.46
C GLN A 206 -6.72 13.43 5.46
N GLU A 207 -6.33 14.69 5.26
CA GLU A 207 -6.96 15.58 4.28
C GLU A 207 -6.62 15.14 2.85
N ILE A 208 -5.38 14.69 2.62
CA ILE A 208 -4.93 14.14 1.33
C ILE A 208 -5.74 12.89 0.98
N VAL A 209 -5.84 11.92 1.90
CA VAL A 209 -6.65 10.70 1.68
C VAL A 209 -8.12 11.05 1.47
N SER A 210 -8.67 12.00 2.23
CA SER A 210 -10.05 12.45 2.03
C SER A 210 -10.27 13.05 0.63
N ALA A 211 -9.29 13.83 0.14
CA ALA A 211 -9.34 14.40 -1.21
C ALA A 211 -9.27 13.31 -2.30
N LEU A 212 -8.41 12.29 -2.13
CA LEU A 212 -8.31 11.16 -3.06
C LEU A 212 -9.64 10.41 -3.19
N PHE A 213 -10.28 10.09 -2.07
CA PHE A 213 -11.54 9.35 -2.08
C PHE A 213 -12.71 10.18 -2.61
N ALA A 214 -12.63 11.51 -2.53
CA ALA A 214 -13.60 12.44 -3.11
C ALA A 214 -13.56 12.51 -4.65
N LEU A 215 -12.44 12.16 -5.30
CA LEU A 215 -12.32 12.21 -6.78
C LEU A 215 -13.37 11.35 -7.49
N GLY A 216 -13.67 10.18 -6.92
CA GLY A 216 -14.61 9.19 -7.45
C GLY A 216 -16.01 9.22 -6.82
N ALA A 217 -16.29 10.13 -5.88
CA ALA A 217 -17.54 10.11 -5.10
C ALA A 217 -18.82 10.27 -5.96
N ASN A 218 -18.70 10.87 -7.14
CA ASN A 218 -19.79 11.06 -8.10
C ASN A 218 -19.75 10.08 -9.29
N ALA A 219 -18.77 9.18 -9.35
CA ALA A 219 -18.72 8.16 -10.39
C ALA A 219 -19.77 7.09 -10.07
N GLN A 220 -20.56 6.68 -11.07
CA GLN A 220 -21.41 5.50 -10.92
C GLN A 220 -20.49 4.30 -10.68
N ARG A 221 -20.60 3.65 -9.51
CA ARG A 221 -19.87 2.41 -9.23
C ARG A 221 -20.29 1.38 -10.29
N SER A 222 -19.36 1.06 -11.17
CA SER A 222 -19.50 -0.02 -12.15
C SER A 222 -19.59 -1.36 -11.41
N VAL A 223 -20.24 -2.34 -12.04
CA VAL A 223 -20.21 -3.75 -11.58
C VAL A 223 -18.80 -4.36 -11.67
N LEU A 224 -17.89 -3.69 -12.40
CA LEU A 224 -16.48 -4.05 -12.56
C LEU A 224 -15.53 -3.22 -11.70
N ALA A 225 -16.02 -2.59 -10.62
CA ALA A 225 -15.15 -1.82 -9.74
C ALA A 225 -14.27 -2.75 -8.90
N ASP A 226 -13.01 -2.37 -8.69
CA ASP A 226 -12.11 -3.07 -7.77
C ASP A 226 -12.12 -2.38 -6.39
N ASP A 227 -11.47 -3.00 -5.41
CA ASP A 227 -11.26 -2.42 -4.09
C ASP A 227 -10.47 -1.10 -4.20
N ARG A 228 -10.83 -0.12 -3.37
CA ARG A 228 -10.20 1.20 -3.39
C ARG A 228 -9.37 1.40 -2.14
N THR A 229 -8.06 1.44 -2.29
CA THR A 229 -7.15 1.67 -1.17
C THR A 229 -6.17 2.79 -1.45
N ALA A 230 -5.91 3.61 -0.42
CA ALA A 230 -4.78 4.51 -0.39
C ALA A 230 -4.14 4.52 1.00
N LEU A 231 -2.83 4.69 1.04
CA LEU A 231 -2.05 4.98 2.21
C LEU A 231 -1.08 6.12 1.90
N VAL A 232 -1.10 7.16 2.74
CA VAL A 232 -0.18 8.29 2.68
C VAL A 232 0.57 8.34 4.01
N VAL A 233 1.91 8.38 3.94
CA VAL A 233 2.78 8.43 5.11
C VAL A 233 3.78 9.57 4.97
N ARG A 234 3.98 10.31 6.07
CA ARG A 234 4.97 11.36 6.26
C ARG A 234 5.64 11.15 7.61
N THR A 235 6.97 11.07 7.65
CA THR A 235 7.68 10.93 8.93
C THR A 235 7.91 12.31 9.55
N PRO A 236 7.84 12.46 10.88
CA PRO A 236 8.04 13.74 11.54
C PRO A 236 9.45 14.31 11.29
N PRO A 237 9.62 15.65 11.39
CA PRO A 237 10.95 16.25 11.40
C PRO A 237 11.74 15.79 12.63
N ARG A 238 13.07 15.77 12.50
CA ARG A 238 13.98 15.65 13.63
C ARG A 238 14.21 16.98 14.33
#